data_AF-A0A9P5SNS9-F1
#
_entry.id   AF-A0A9P5SNS9-F1
#
_cell.length_a   1.000
_cell.length_b   1.000
_cell.length_c   1.000
_cell.angle_alpha   90.00
_cell.angle_beta   90.00
_cell.angle_gamma   90.00
#
_symmetry.space_group_name_H-M   'P 1'
#
loop_
_entity.id
_entity.type
_entity.pdbx_description
1 polymer ?
#
loop_
_entity_poly.entity_id
_entity_poly.type
_entity_poly.pdbx_seq_one_letter_code
_entity_poly.pdbx_strand_id
1 'polypeptide(L)'
;MADAVAKLTQLMSWESFGDLLTSFWATLRLPDSDNSTIIYDLIVFYASSDPLIFAMRAGLVCSFIAWFQSMATGLHSWVDKIWPIVPVLYAIHFSVSDMFFWPADKPFIYVPRAYLATALIFLWGARATYNFGRQGGYSLEFEDYRWSYMGQKMPAGIWFFFNIFFVCLFQNQLLVFLTMVTPLNWIDLVATVGALAGLVLENVAEHQKWVFEQSLKKAIENKEALTGDYKRGFLTQGVWKYCRHPNFSGELIMWW
;
A
#
# COMPACT_ATOMS: atom_id res chain seq x y z
N MET A 1 31.05 -13.50 -19.15
CA MET A 1 31.39 -13.04 -17.79
C MET A 1 32.07 -11.67 -17.83
N ALA A 2 33.15 -11.49 -18.60
CA ALA A 2 33.83 -10.20 -18.78
C ALA A 2 32.90 -9.07 -19.28
N ASP A 3 32.05 -9.34 -20.27
CA ASP A 3 31.05 -8.36 -20.77
C ASP A 3 30.02 -7.93 -19.72
N ALA A 4 29.59 -8.86 -18.87
CA ALA A 4 28.62 -8.57 -17.81
C ALA A 4 29.27 -7.71 -16.71
N VAL A 5 30.53 -8.01 -16.37
CA VAL A 5 31.32 -7.23 -15.42
C VAL A 5 31.62 -5.84 -15.96
N ALA A 6 31.97 -5.71 -17.25
CA ALA A 6 32.19 -4.41 -17.88
C ALA A 6 30.91 -3.55 -17.89
N LYS A 7 29.76 -4.13 -18.23
CA LYS A 7 28.45 -3.45 -18.16
C LYS A 7 28.08 -3.04 -16.74
N LEU A 8 28.30 -3.90 -15.74
CA LEU A 8 28.06 -3.56 -14.34
C LEU A 8 28.99 -2.43 -13.86
N THR A 9 30.26 -2.47 -14.26
CA THR A 9 31.24 -1.44 -13.89
C THR A 9 30.90 -0.10 -14.52
N GLN A 10 30.41 -0.10 -15.77
CA GLN A 10 29.91 1.08 -16.45
C GLN A 10 28.65 1.64 -15.76
N LEU A 11 27.67 0.78 -15.45
CA LEU A 11 26.45 1.18 -14.73
C LEU A 11 26.72 1.74 -13.33
N MET A 12 27.77 1.26 -12.66
CA MET A 12 28.21 1.74 -11.34
C MET A 12 29.24 2.88 -11.43
N SER A 13 29.51 3.43 -12.61
CA SER A 13 30.45 4.53 -12.78
C SER A 13 29.90 5.84 -12.19
N TRP A 14 30.79 6.73 -11.80
CA TRP A 14 30.42 8.08 -11.33
C TRP A 14 29.72 8.91 -12.41
N GLU A 15 30.02 8.66 -13.69
CA GLU A 15 29.37 9.30 -14.83
C GLU A 15 27.92 8.83 -14.95
N SER A 16 27.68 7.51 -14.93
CA SER A 16 26.32 6.96 -14.93
C SER A 16 25.51 7.38 -13.71
N PHE A 17 26.15 7.55 -12.56
CA PHE A 17 25.50 8.12 -11.37
C PHE A 17 25.17 9.61 -11.55
N GLY A 18 26.07 10.39 -12.15
CA GLY A 18 25.84 11.80 -12.49
C GLY A 18 24.70 11.98 -13.50
N ASP A 19 24.66 11.15 -14.54
CA ASP A 19 23.58 11.11 -15.53
C ASP A 19 22.25 10.68 -14.90
N LEU A 20 22.27 9.72 -13.98
CA LEU A 20 21.10 9.33 -13.21
C LEU A 20 20.56 10.50 -12.38
N LEU A 21 21.43 11.23 -11.67
CA LEU A 21 21.02 12.37 -10.85
C LEU A 21 20.52 13.55 -11.68
N THR A 22 21.17 13.86 -12.79
CA THR A 22 20.78 14.97 -13.68
C THR A 22 19.49 14.66 -14.44
N SER A 23 19.32 13.43 -14.93
CA SER A 23 18.05 12.97 -15.52
C SER A 23 16.93 12.96 -14.49
N PHE A 24 17.20 12.51 -13.26
CA PHE A 24 16.26 12.57 -12.15
C PHE A 24 15.86 14.03 -11.83
N TRP A 25 16.80 14.96 -11.80
CA TRP A 25 16.52 16.38 -11.57
C TRP A 25 15.74 17.02 -12.72
N ALA A 26 16.15 16.78 -13.97
CA ALA A 26 15.48 17.32 -15.16
C ALA A 26 14.01 16.87 -15.23
N THR A 27 13.74 15.65 -14.78
CA THR A 27 12.38 15.08 -14.73
C THR A 27 11.58 15.50 -13.49
N LEU A 28 12.14 16.28 -12.56
CA LEU A 28 11.42 16.91 -11.43
C LEU A 28 11.08 18.38 -11.70
N ARG A 29 11.64 18.97 -12.75
CA ARG A 29 11.39 20.35 -13.12
C ARG A 29 9.98 20.46 -13.70
N LEU A 30 9.16 21.35 -13.13
CA LEU A 30 7.89 21.72 -13.76
C LEU A 30 8.19 22.35 -15.13
N PRO A 31 7.35 22.13 -16.15
CA PRO A 31 7.50 22.78 -17.45
C PRO A 31 7.63 24.30 -17.25
N ASP A 32 8.62 24.92 -17.90
CA ASP A 32 8.68 26.38 -17.95
C ASP A 32 7.49 26.86 -18.79
N SER A 33 6.42 27.34 -18.15
CA SER A 33 5.26 27.88 -18.86
C SER A 33 5.29 29.39 -18.84
N ASP A 34 5.25 29.98 -20.03
CA ASP A 34 5.38 31.44 -20.20
C ASP A 34 4.10 32.22 -19.82
N ASN A 35 3.00 31.56 -19.39
CA ASN A 35 1.74 32.22 -18.97
C ASN A 35 0.68 31.28 -18.35
N SER A 36 1.04 30.12 -17.80
CA SER A 36 0.05 29.16 -17.30
C SER A 36 -0.15 29.24 -15.77
N THR A 37 -1.29 28.73 -15.29
CA THR A 37 -1.52 28.57 -13.85
C THR A 37 -0.75 27.35 -13.33
N ILE A 38 -0.32 27.35 -12.07
CA ILE A 38 0.35 26.20 -11.43
C ILE A 38 -0.39 24.87 -11.62
N ILE A 39 -1.73 24.91 -11.71
CA ILE A 39 -2.57 23.72 -11.95
C ILE A 39 -2.32 23.14 -13.34
N TYR A 40 -2.23 23.99 -14.37
CA TYR A 40 -1.94 23.56 -15.72
C TYR A 40 -0.53 22.95 -15.81
N ASP A 41 0.47 23.58 -15.19
CA ASP A 41 1.84 23.06 -15.16
C ASP A 41 1.91 21.69 -14.47
N LEU A 42 1.15 21.49 -13.40
CA LEU A 42 1.02 20.19 -12.73
C LEU A 42 0.35 19.13 -13.63
N ILE A 43 -0.69 19.51 -14.38
CA ILE A 43 -1.36 18.59 -15.33
C ILE A 43 -0.40 18.21 -16.46
N VAL A 44 0.32 19.17 -17.04
CA VAL A 44 1.30 18.91 -18.11
C VAL A 44 2.45 18.05 -17.59
N PHE A 45 2.97 18.36 -16.39
CA PHE A 45 3.98 17.55 -15.73
C PHE A 45 3.50 16.11 -15.52
N TYR A 46 2.27 15.93 -15.05
CA TYR A 46 1.67 14.61 -14.87
C TYR A 46 1.51 13.86 -16.19
N ALA A 47 0.92 14.52 -17.21
CA ALA A 47 0.65 13.96 -18.53
C ALA A 47 1.91 13.56 -19.29
N SER A 48 3.02 14.25 -19.05
CA SER A 48 4.32 13.98 -19.70
C SER A 48 5.22 13.04 -18.92
N SER A 49 4.87 12.71 -17.67
CA SER A 49 5.63 11.79 -16.84
C SER A 49 5.35 10.34 -17.22
N ASP A 50 6.39 9.49 -17.20
CA ASP A 50 6.18 8.05 -17.22
C ASP A 50 5.33 7.64 -15.99
N PRO A 51 4.23 6.89 -16.18
CA PRO A 51 3.31 6.57 -15.08
C PRO A 51 3.97 5.80 -13.94
N LEU A 52 4.89 4.88 -14.22
CA LEU A 52 5.58 4.12 -13.19
C LEU A 52 6.54 5.02 -12.41
N ILE A 53 7.31 5.84 -13.11
CA ILE A 53 8.23 6.80 -12.48
C ILE A 53 7.45 7.78 -11.59
N PHE A 54 6.30 8.28 -12.04
CA PHE A 54 5.44 9.15 -11.23
C PHE A 54 4.96 8.44 -9.96
N ALA A 55 4.47 7.21 -10.08
CA ALA A 55 4.00 6.42 -8.93
C ALA A 55 5.12 6.12 -7.93
N MET A 56 6.31 5.75 -8.41
CA MET A 56 7.49 5.51 -7.55
C MET A 56 7.88 6.78 -6.77
N ARG A 57 7.83 7.95 -7.41
CA ARG A 57 8.08 9.25 -6.76
C ARG A 57 7.03 9.58 -5.72
N ALA A 58 5.75 9.38 -6.04
CA ALA A 58 4.68 9.53 -5.08
C ALA A 58 4.91 8.61 -3.87
N GLY A 59 5.32 7.35 -4.10
CA GLY A 59 5.73 6.42 -3.07
C GLY A 59 6.93 6.89 -2.23
N LEU A 60 7.93 7.53 -2.84
CA LEU A 60 9.07 8.12 -2.12
C LEU A 60 8.64 9.29 -1.25
N VAL A 61 7.75 10.15 -1.74
CA VAL A 61 7.17 11.26 -0.97
C VAL A 61 6.35 10.72 0.21
N CYS A 62 5.49 9.73 -0.01
CA CYS A 62 4.75 9.05 1.06
C CYS A 62 5.69 8.43 2.10
N SER A 63 6.77 7.78 1.65
CA SER A 63 7.78 7.17 2.53
C SER A 63 8.50 8.22 3.36
N PHE A 64 8.90 9.34 2.74
CA PHE A 64 9.58 10.43 3.44
C PHE A 64 8.67 11.08 4.47
N ILE A 65 7.41 11.36 4.12
CA ILE A 65 6.43 11.92 5.05
C ILE A 65 6.21 10.95 6.23
N ALA A 66 5.99 9.67 5.96
CA ALA A 66 5.77 8.68 7.02
C ALA A 66 6.99 8.55 7.93
N TRP A 67 8.20 8.52 7.36
CA TRP A 67 9.45 8.48 8.13
C TRP A 67 9.64 9.75 8.95
N PHE A 68 9.48 10.94 8.35
CA PHE A 68 9.62 12.21 9.06
C PHE A 68 8.65 12.29 10.24
N GLN A 69 7.39 11.93 10.00
CA GLN A 69 6.38 11.91 11.05
C GLN A 69 6.72 10.90 12.15
N SER A 70 7.26 9.73 11.78
CA SER A 70 7.69 8.74 12.78
C SER A 70 8.82 9.23 13.68
N MET A 71 9.76 10.00 13.11
CA MET A 71 10.83 10.61 13.88
C MET A 71 10.32 11.77 14.75
N ALA A 72 9.33 12.53 14.26
CA ALA A 72 8.74 13.66 14.99
C ALA A 72 7.87 13.22 16.17
N THR A 73 7.10 12.14 16.03
CA THR A 73 6.16 11.67 17.07
C THR A 73 6.66 10.50 17.89
N GLY A 74 7.70 9.79 17.42
CA GLY A 74 8.16 8.53 18.02
C GLY A 74 7.24 7.34 17.74
N LEU A 75 6.21 7.51 16.88
CA LEU A 75 5.25 6.47 16.51
C LEU A 75 5.54 6.01 15.07
N HIS A 76 5.67 4.72 14.83
CA HIS A 76 6.18 4.18 13.58
C HIS A 76 5.07 3.64 12.66
N SER A 77 3.82 3.76 13.09
CA SER A 77 2.63 3.29 12.36
C SER A 77 2.11 4.27 11.30
N TRP A 78 2.87 5.30 10.93
CA TRP A 78 2.45 6.27 9.91
C TRP A 78 2.22 5.60 8.55
N VAL A 79 3.01 4.58 8.23
CA VAL A 79 2.81 3.77 7.03
C VAL A 79 1.51 2.98 7.13
N ASP A 80 1.23 2.33 8.27
CA ASP A 80 -0.01 1.57 8.46
C ASP A 80 -1.26 2.44 8.27
N LYS A 81 -1.20 3.72 8.66
CA LYS A 81 -2.30 4.68 8.46
C LYS A 81 -2.58 4.93 6.98
N ILE A 82 -1.55 5.09 6.16
CA ILE A 82 -1.73 5.39 4.73
C ILE A 82 -1.86 4.12 3.87
N TRP A 83 -1.46 2.96 4.40
CA TRP A 83 -1.44 1.68 3.71
C TRP A 83 -2.76 1.25 3.05
N PRO A 84 -3.95 1.40 3.66
CA PRO A 84 -5.20 1.05 2.97
C PRO A 84 -5.62 2.07 1.89
N ILE A 85 -4.97 3.24 1.84
CA ILE A 85 -5.34 4.37 0.97
C ILE A 85 -4.42 4.46 -0.25
N VAL A 86 -3.10 4.41 -0.04
CA VAL A 86 -2.14 4.67 -1.13
C VAL A 86 -2.19 3.66 -2.29
N PRO A 87 -2.45 2.34 -2.10
CA PRO A 87 -2.60 1.42 -3.23
C PRO A 87 -3.79 1.78 -4.11
N VAL A 88 -4.88 2.30 -3.52
CA VAL A 88 -6.05 2.78 -4.26
C VAL A 88 -5.65 3.97 -5.12
N LEU A 89 -4.90 4.92 -4.57
CA LEU A 89 -4.42 6.08 -5.31
C LEU A 89 -3.46 5.69 -6.44
N TYR A 90 -2.55 4.75 -6.20
CA TYR A 90 -1.64 4.23 -7.23
C TYR A 90 -2.40 3.50 -8.34
N ALA A 91 -3.37 2.65 -8.00
CA ALA A 91 -4.19 1.95 -8.99
C ALA A 91 -5.06 2.92 -9.82
N ILE A 92 -5.64 3.95 -9.19
CA ILE A 92 -6.37 5.00 -9.91
C ILE A 92 -5.41 5.77 -10.82
N HIS A 93 -4.22 6.12 -10.34
CA HIS A 93 -3.20 6.81 -11.11
C HIS A 93 -2.85 6.07 -12.41
N PHE A 94 -2.62 4.75 -12.35
CA PHE A 94 -2.35 3.96 -13.55
C PHE A 94 -3.55 3.95 -14.52
N SER A 95 -4.77 3.77 -14.02
CA SER A 95 -5.98 3.79 -14.85
C SER A 95 -6.27 5.17 -15.48
N VAL A 96 -5.98 6.27 -14.76
CA VAL A 96 -6.13 7.64 -15.26
C VAL A 96 -5.07 7.96 -16.30
N SER A 97 -3.81 7.58 -16.05
CA SER A 97 -2.72 7.74 -17.00
C SER A 97 -3.00 7.01 -18.31
N ASP A 98 -3.47 5.76 -18.22
CA ASP A 98 -3.87 4.95 -19.38
C ASP A 98 -5.02 5.61 -20.17
N MET A 99 -6.09 6.04 -19.49
CA MET A 99 -7.30 6.52 -20.16
C MET A 99 -7.18 7.93 -20.75
N PHE A 100 -6.50 8.85 -20.06
CA PHE A 100 -6.52 10.27 -20.39
C PHE A 100 -5.20 10.81 -20.94
N PHE A 101 -4.09 10.14 -20.65
CA PHE A 101 -2.74 10.62 -20.97
C PHE A 101 -1.96 9.61 -21.81
N TRP A 102 -2.68 8.79 -22.58
CA TRP A 102 -2.07 7.87 -23.53
C TRP A 102 -1.21 8.65 -24.54
N PRO A 103 0.04 8.21 -24.83
CA PRO A 103 0.90 8.90 -25.78
C PRO A 103 0.26 9.02 -27.16
N ALA A 104 0.11 10.24 -27.67
CA ALA A 104 -0.57 10.53 -28.94
C ALA A 104 0.14 9.92 -30.16
N ASP A 105 1.43 9.60 -30.03
CA ASP A 105 2.27 8.96 -31.03
C ASP A 105 2.10 7.43 -31.09
N LYS A 106 1.35 6.83 -30.16
CA LYS A 106 1.12 5.38 -30.08
C LYS A 106 -0.35 5.03 -30.27
N PRO A 107 -0.67 3.91 -30.94
CA PRO A 107 -2.05 3.44 -31.00
C PRO A 107 -2.55 3.18 -29.57
N PHE A 108 -3.75 3.69 -29.25
CA PHE A 108 -4.39 3.41 -27.97
C PHE A 108 -4.62 1.91 -27.81
N ILE A 109 -4.07 1.33 -26.75
CA ILE A 109 -4.30 -0.07 -26.38
C ILE A 109 -5.14 -0.05 -25.13
N TYR A 110 -6.40 -0.44 -25.25
CA TYR A 110 -7.28 -0.57 -24.10
C TYR A 110 -6.74 -1.65 -23.15
N VAL A 111 -6.46 -1.29 -21.89
CA VAL A 111 -5.95 -2.21 -20.85
C VAL A 111 -7.04 -2.53 -19.82
N PRO A 112 -8.01 -3.42 -20.12
CA PRO A 112 -9.13 -3.73 -19.22
C PRO A 112 -8.69 -4.24 -17.84
N ARG A 113 -7.52 -4.88 -17.76
CA ARG A 113 -6.96 -5.35 -16.48
C ARG A 113 -6.68 -4.20 -15.51
N ALA A 114 -6.24 -3.04 -16.01
CA ALA A 114 -5.97 -1.87 -15.17
C ALA A 114 -7.23 -1.46 -14.40
N TYR A 115 -8.34 -1.27 -15.11
CA TYR A 115 -9.61 -0.85 -14.50
C TYR A 115 -10.20 -1.90 -13.57
N LEU A 116 -10.09 -3.19 -13.93
CA LEU A 116 -10.54 -4.29 -13.08
C LEU A 116 -9.73 -4.38 -11.78
N ALA A 117 -8.41 -4.30 -11.87
CA ALA A 117 -7.52 -4.25 -10.72
C ALA A 117 -7.80 -3.02 -9.85
N THR A 118 -7.96 -1.84 -10.45
CA THR A 118 -8.35 -0.61 -9.73
C THR A 118 -9.67 -0.80 -8.98
N ALA A 119 -10.68 -1.41 -9.58
CA ALA A 119 -11.96 -1.66 -8.92
C ALA A 119 -11.81 -2.62 -7.72
N LEU A 120 -11.07 -3.72 -7.86
CA LEU A 120 -10.83 -4.67 -6.78
C LEU A 120 -10.03 -4.03 -5.64
N ILE A 121 -8.94 -3.33 -5.97
CA ILE A 121 -8.10 -2.62 -4.99
C ILE A 121 -8.89 -1.51 -4.30
N PHE A 122 -9.78 -0.81 -5.01
CA PHE A 122 -10.68 0.18 -4.41
C PHE A 122 -11.63 -0.45 -3.40
N LEU A 123 -12.29 -1.56 -3.74
CA LEU A 123 -13.19 -2.26 -2.81
C LEU A 123 -12.45 -2.71 -1.55
N TRP A 124 -11.25 -3.24 -1.74
CA TRP A 124 -10.40 -3.67 -0.65
C TRP A 124 -9.91 -2.52 0.21
N GLY A 125 -9.43 -1.44 -0.39
CA GLY A 125 -8.94 -0.27 0.31
C GLY A 125 -10.07 0.42 1.09
N ALA A 126 -11.26 0.56 0.50
CA ALA A 126 -12.44 1.09 1.18
C ALA A 126 -12.79 0.27 2.44
N ARG A 127 -12.80 -1.06 2.31
CA ARG A 127 -13.03 -1.98 3.45
C ARG A 127 -11.90 -1.88 4.49
N ALA A 128 -10.64 -1.86 4.05
CA ALA A 128 -9.46 -1.78 4.90
C ALA A 128 -9.45 -0.47 5.71
N THR A 129 -9.71 0.65 5.04
CA THR A 129 -9.87 1.98 5.65
C THR A 129 -10.99 1.99 6.66
N TYR A 130 -12.16 1.44 6.34
CA TYR A 130 -13.27 1.35 7.29
C TYR A 130 -12.90 0.51 8.53
N ASN A 131 -12.28 -0.65 8.33
CA ASN A 131 -11.91 -1.58 9.41
C ASN A 131 -10.80 -1.01 10.31
N PHE A 132 -9.80 -0.37 9.72
CA PHE A 132 -8.74 0.31 10.45
C PHE A 132 -9.27 1.51 11.22
N GLY A 133 -10.16 2.28 10.60
CA GLY A 133 -10.79 3.46 11.22
C GLY A 133 -11.67 3.11 12.41
N ARG A 134 -12.55 2.10 12.31
CA ARG A 134 -13.39 1.68 13.44
C ARG A 134 -12.57 1.15 14.62
N GLN A 135 -11.39 0.58 14.37
CA GLN A 135 -10.46 0.12 15.40
C GLN A 135 -9.64 1.26 16.04
N GLY A 136 -9.81 2.50 15.59
CA GLY A 136 -9.06 3.66 16.09
C GLY A 136 -7.69 3.87 15.45
N GLY A 137 -7.39 3.16 14.35
CA GLY A 137 -6.09 3.18 13.68
C GLY A 137 -5.64 4.58 13.19
N TYR A 138 -6.61 5.45 12.90
CA TYR A 138 -6.37 6.84 12.48
C TYR A 138 -6.16 7.83 13.64
N SER A 139 -6.20 7.39 14.90
CA SER A 139 -5.77 8.23 16.02
C SER A 139 -4.30 8.62 15.83
N LEU A 140 -3.95 9.87 16.19
CA LEU A 140 -2.57 10.33 16.18
C LEU A 140 -1.68 9.55 17.15
N GLU A 141 -2.27 8.96 18.19
CA GLU A 141 -1.57 8.16 19.20
C GLU A 141 -1.52 6.67 18.87
N PHE A 142 -2.20 6.23 17.81
CA PHE A 142 -2.23 4.81 17.48
C PHE A 142 -0.86 4.31 17.03
N GLU A 143 -0.40 3.23 17.68
CA GLU A 143 0.79 2.49 17.34
C GLU A 143 0.49 0.98 17.26
N ASP A 144 0.88 0.35 16.16
CA ASP A 144 0.87 -1.10 16.03
C ASP A 144 1.89 -1.72 17.00
N TYR A 145 1.43 -2.72 17.74
CA TYR A 145 2.24 -3.39 18.77
C TYR A 145 3.55 -3.98 18.20
N ARG A 146 3.59 -4.35 16.91
CA ARG A 146 4.77 -4.90 16.24
C ARG A 146 5.94 -3.93 16.30
N TRP A 147 5.70 -2.65 16.05
CA TRP A 147 6.76 -1.65 16.03
C TRP A 147 7.30 -1.37 17.42
N SER A 148 6.41 -1.27 18.42
CA SER A 148 6.81 -1.15 19.82
C SER A 148 7.65 -2.35 20.27
N TYR A 149 7.23 -3.57 19.91
CA TYR A 149 7.95 -4.80 20.26
C TYR A 149 9.31 -4.91 19.56
N MET A 150 9.37 -4.58 18.27
CA MET A 150 10.62 -4.64 17.49
C MET A 150 11.61 -3.56 17.90
N GLY A 151 11.14 -2.33 18.12
CA GLY A 151 11.98 -1.21 18.53
C GLY A 151 12.67 -1.46 19.88
N GLN A 152 12.00 -2.14 20.81
CA GLN A 152 12.60 -2.54 22.10
C GLN A 152 13.70 -3.60 21.96
N LYS A 153 13.73 -4.35 20.86
CA LYS A 153 14.68 -5.44 20.62
C LYS A 153 15.88 -5.04 19.77
N MET A 154 15.89 -3.81 19.24
CA MET A 154 16.93 -3.35 18.32
C MET A 154 17.71 -2.18 18.93
N PRO A 155 19.04 -2.14 18.75
CA PRO A 155 19.82 -0.93 19.01
C PRO A 155 19.29 0.25 18.18
N ALA A 156 19.35 1.47 18.74
CA ALA A 156 18.76 2.66 18.13
C ALA A 156 19.21 2.92 16.68
N GLY A 157 20.49 2.69 16.35
CA GLY A 157 20.99 2.83 14.99
C GLY A 157 20.38 1.82 14.01
N ILE A 158 20.22 0.56 14.44
CA ILE A 158 19.57 -0.48 13.61
C ILE A 158 18.08 -0.16 13.44
N TRP A 159 17.42 0.28 14.51
CA TRP A 159 16.01 0.69 14.48
C TRP A 159 15.77 1.85 13.51
N PHE A 160 16.66 2.86 13.52
CA PHE A 160 16.59 3.98 12.60
C PHE A 160 16.62 3.54 11.13
N PHE A 161 17.59 2.70 10.76
CA PHE A 161 17.72 2.20 9.39
C PHE A 161 16.61 1.23 9.02
N PHE A 162 16.14 0.41 9.96
CA PHE A 162 14.98 -0.46 9.77
C PHE A 162 13.71 0.36 9.49
N ASN A 163 13.50 1.44 10.24
CA ASN A 163 12.35 2.32 10.05
C ASN A 163 12.36 2.98 8.65
N ILE A 164 13.45 3.62 8.25
CA ILE A 164 13.51 4.30 6.96
C ILE A 164 13.44 3.32 5.77
N PHE A 165 14.21 2.23 5.81
CA PHE A 165 14.34 1.34 4.64
C PHE A 165 13.25 0.27 4.58
N PHE A 166 12.89 -0.34 5.70
CA PHE A 166 11.91 -1.42 5.71
C PHE A 166 10.50 -0.91 5.97
N VAL A 167 10.28 -0.18 7.07
CA VAL A 167 8.92 0.26 7.44
C VAL A 167 8.40 1.26 6.41
N CYS A 168 9.17 2.31 6.11
CA CYS A 168 8.73 3.40 5.25
C CYS A 168 8.93 3.12 3.76
N LEU A 169 10.18 2.93 3.33
CA LEU A 169 10.52 2.85 1.91
C LEU A 169 10.02 1.56 1.26
N PHE A 170 10.43 0.39 1.77
CA PHE A 170 10.12 -0.89 1.16
C PHE A 170 8.62 -1.13 1.06
N GLN A 171 7.85 -0.88 2.13
CA GLN A 171 6.40 -1.08 2.09
C GLN A 171 5.70 -0.18 1.07
N ASN A 172 6.01 1.11 1.01
CA ASN A 172 5.37 2.01 0.04
C ASN A 172 5.74 1.64 -1.41
N GLN A 173 7.00 1.31 -1.68
CA GLN A 173 7.42 0.91 -3.03
C GLN A 173 6.81 -0.44 -3.43
N LEU A 174 6.68 -1.38 -2.50
CA LEU A 174 5.96 -2.63 -2.73
C LEU A 174 4.52 -2.37 -3.20
N LEU A 175 3.82 -1.41 -2.58
CA LEU A 175 2.45 -1.05 -2.97
C LEU A 175 2.37 -0.47 -4.38
N VAL A 176 3.37 0.32 -4.82
CA VAL A 176 3.45 0.77 -6.22
C VAL A 176 3.55 -0.43 -7.16
N PHE A 177 4.46 -1.37 -6.87
CA PHE A 177 4.67 -2.55 -7.71
C PHE A 177 3.47 -3.50 -7.74
N LEU A 178 2.71 -3.62 -6.64
CA LEU A 178 1.49 -4.43 -6.59
C LEU A 178 0.37 -3.92 -7.52
N THR A 179 0.44 -2.65 -7.94
CA THR A 179 -0.56 -2.05 -8.84
C THR A 179 -0.20 -2.13 -10.32
N MET A 180 0.93 -2.77 -10.66
CA MET A 180 1.32 -2.98 -12.05
C MET A 180 0.49 -4.08 -12.71
N VAL A 181 0.03 -3.83 -13.94
CA VAL A 181 -0.86 -4.73 -14.66
C VAL A 181 -0.28 -5.18 -16.00
N THR A 182 -0.62 -6.40 -16.40
CA THR A 182 -0.29 -7.01 -17.70
C THR A 182 -1.54 -7.14 -18.57
N PRO A 183 -1.44 -7.57 -19.85
CA PRO A 183 -2.61 -7.83 -20.67
C PRO A 183 -3.56 -8.86 -20.04
N LEU A 184 -4.87 -8.63 -20.17
CA LEU A 184 -5.91 -9.51 -19.62
C LEU A 184 -5.92 -10.88 -20.32
N ASN A 185 -6.20 -11.95 -19.57
CA ASN A 185 -6.35 -13.31 -20.07
C ASN A 185 -7.41 -14.07 -19.24
N TRP A 186 -7.59 -15.37 -19.48
CA TRP A 186 -8.64 -16.16 -18.81
C TRP A 186 -8.39 -16.35 -17.30
N ILE A 187 -7.14 -16.25 -16.84
CA ILE A 187 -6.76 -16.36 -15.42
C ILE A 187 -7.37 -15.19 -14.64
N ASP A 188 -7.55 -14.02 -15.27
CA ASP A 188 -8.18 -12.86 -14.63
C ASP A 188 -9.58 -13.15 -14.12
N LEU A 189 -10.35 -14.01 -14.79
CA LEU A 189 -11.67 -14.41 -14.31
C LEU A 189 -11.56 -15.19 -13.00
N VAL A 190 -10.65 -16.17 -12.95
CA VAL A 190 -10.42 -16.99 -11.75
C VAL A 190 -9.87 -16.12 -10.62
N ALA A 191 -8.89 -15.26 -10.90
CA ALA A 191 -8.31 -14.33 -9.94
C ALA A 191 -9.34 -13.33 -9.42
N THR A 192 -10.22 -12.80 -10.27
CA THR A 192 -11.29 -11.88 -9.85
C THR A 192 -12.30 -12.55 -8.92
N VAL A 193 -12.74 -13.77 -9.28
CA VAL A 193 -13.64 -14.55 -8.43
C VAL A 193 -12.97 -14.89 -7.10
N GLY A 194 -11.69 -15.29 -7.13
CA GLY A 194 -10.86 -15.51 -5.95
C GLY A 194 -10.78 -14.26 -5.08
N ALA A 195 -10.43 -13.11 -5.65
CA ALA A 195 -10.32 -11.85 -4.94
C ALA A 195 -11.62 -11.41 -4.28
N LEU A 196 -12.75 -11.53 -4.97
CA LEU A 196 -14.06 -11.24 -4.39
C LEU A 196 -14.43 -12.22 -3.27
N ALA A 197 -14.13 -13.51 -3.43
CA ALA A 197 -14.35 -14.51 -2.39
C ALA A 197 -13.46 -14.26 -1.16
N GLY A 198 -12.19 -13.89 -1.37
CA GLY A 198 -11.24 -13.48 -0.34
C GLY A 198 -11.73 -12.26 0.43
N LEU A 199 -12.18 -11.22 -0.30
CA LEU A 199 -12.74 -10.01 0.28
C LEU A 199 -14.01 -10.28 1.12
N VAL A 200 -14.89 -11.17 0.65
CA VAL A 200 -16.07 -11.59 1.41
C VAL A 200 -15.67 -12.36 2.66
N LEU A 201 -14.77 -13.33 2.55
CA LEU A 201 -14.28 -14.12 3.69
C LEU A 201 -13.65 -13.22 4.74
N GLU A 202 -12.80 -12.28 4.31
CA GLU A 202 -12.15 -11.33 5.18
C GLU A 202 -13.17 -10.43 5.89
N ASN A 203 -14.11 -9.85 5.14
CA ASN A 203 -15.14 -8.98 5.72
C ASN A 203 -16.01 -9.72 6.75
N VAL A 204 -16.40 -10.96 6.47
CA VAL A 204 -17.16 -11.81 7.41
C VAL A 204 -16.32 -12.14 8.65
N ALA A 205 -15.07 -12.56 8.46
CA ALA A 205 -14.16 -12.89 9.56
C ALA A 205 -13.94 -11.70 10.49
N GLU A 206 -13.65 -10.54 9.92
CA GLU A 206 -13.34 -9.32 10.66
C GLU A 206 -14.59 -8.76 11.35
N HIS A 207 -15.77 -8.85 10.72
CA HIS A 207 -17.03 -8.47 11.37
C HIS A 207 -17.37 -9.37 12.57
N GLN A 208 -17.21 -10.69 12.42
CA GLN A 208 -17.42 -11.64 13.52
C GLN A 208 -16.47 -11.35 14.70
N LYS A 209 -15.20 -11.09 14.41
CA LYS A 209 -14.20 -10.73 15.42
C LYS A 209 -14.53 -9.41 16.11
N TRP A 210 -14.92 -8.39 15.35
CA TRP A 210 -15.30 -7.08 15.88
C TRP A 210 -16.47 -7.19 16.87
N VAL A 211 -17.55 -7.89 16.51
CA VAL A 211 -18.70 -8.09 17.40
C VAL A 211 -18.31 -8.83 18.68
N PHE A 212 -17.47 -9.86 18.56
CA PHE A 212 -16.93 -10.60 19.70
C PHE A 212 -16.14 -9.68 20.64
N GLU A 213 -15.20 -8.89 20.12
CA GLU A 213 -14.38 -7.99 20.92
C GLU A 213 -15.20 -6.91 21.63
N GLN A 214 -16.17 -6.31 20.95
CA GLN A 214 -17.05 -5.30 21.56
C GLN A 214 -17.91 -5.90 22.67
N SER A 215 -18.43 -7.11 22.46
CA SER A 215 -19.25 -7.80 23.45
C SER A 215 -18.43 -8.27 24.65
N LEU A 216 -17.20 -8.74 24.40
CA LEU A 216 -16.25 -9.11 25.45
C LEU A 216 -15.86 -7.90 26.30
N LYS A 217 -15.54 -6.76 25.67
CA LYS A 217 -15.25 -5.50 26.39
C LYS A 217 -16.40 -5.10 27.30
N LYS A 218 -17.63 -5.10 26.77
CA LYS A 218 -18.84 -4.78 27.55
C LYS A 218 -19.07 -5.73 28.74
N ALA A 219 -18.89 -7.04 28.53
CA ALA A 219 -19.03 -8.03 29.61
C ALA A 219 -17.99 -7.81 30.73
N ILE A 220 -16.74 -7.47 30.35
CA ILE A 220 -15.67 -7.15 31.32
C ILE A 220 -16.01 -5.87 32.10
N GLU A 221 -16.43 -4.81 31.42
CA GLU A 221 -16.84 -3.53 32.04
C GLU A 221 -17.99 -3.72 33.03
N ASN A 222 -18.96 -4.56 32.66
CA ASN A 222 -20.11 -4.91 33.51
C ASN A 222 -19.79 -5.92 34.63
N LYS A 223 -18.55 -6.44 34.69
CA LYS A 223 -18.11 -7.50 35.62
C LYS A 223 -18.97 -8.78 35.52
N GLU A 224 -19.42 -9.11 34.32
CA GLU A 224 -20.19 -10.31 34.04
C GLU A 224 -19.31 -11.57 34.11
N ALA A 225 -19.90 -12.70 34.48
CA ALA A 225 -19.18 -13.99 34.46
C ALA A 225 -18.92 -14.42 33.01
N LEU A 226 -17.64 -14.42 32.60
CA LEU A 226 -17.25 -14.84 31.26
C LEU A 226 -17.47 -16.35 31.07
N THR A 227 -18.25 -16.71 30.05
CA THR A 227 -18.54 -18.10 29.68
C THR A 227 -18.25 -18.37 28.20
N GLY A 228 -18.16 -19.63 27.80
CA GLY A 228 -17.94 -20.03 26.40
C GLY A 228 -16.68 -19.39 25.78
N ASP A 229 -16.84 -18.80 24.59
CA ASP A 229 -15.76 -18.13 23.85
C ASP A 229 -15.21 -16.89 24.56
N TYR A 230 -16.02 -16.18 25.35
CA TYR A 230 -15.53 -15.06 26.16
C TYR A 230 -14.56 -15.52 27.24
N LYS A 231 -14.79 -16.69 27.84
CA LYS A 231 -13.84 -17.29 28.79
C LYS A 231 -12.56 -17.76 28.10
N ARG A 232 -12.66 -18.26 26.87
CA ARG A 232 -11.49 -18.65 26.06
C ARG A 232 -10.66 -17.45 25.61
N GLY A 233 -11.28 -16.28 25.44
CA GLY A 233 -10.65 -15.07 24.94
C GLY A 233 -10.50 -15.04 23.41
N PHE A 234 -11.04 -16.02 22.69
CA PHE A 234 -11.04 -16.07 21.24
C PHE A 234 -12.28 -16.77 20.68
N LEU A 235 -12.67 -16.39 19.47
CA LEU A 235 -13.85 -16.89 18.78
C LEU A 235 -13.59 -18.28 18.18
N THR A 236 -14.52 -19.21 18.38
CA THR A 236 -14.45 -20.60 17.85
C THR A 236 -15.60 -20.94 16.91
N GLN A 237 -16.47 -19.97 16.63
CA GLN A 237 -17.69 -20.12 15.82
C GLN A 237 -17.58 -19.39 14.47
N GLY A 238 -18.57 -19.58 13.60
CA GLY A 238 -18.60 -18.92 12.29
C GLY A 238 -17.50 -19.42 11.36
N VAL A 239 -16.75 -18.52 10.74
CA VAL A 239 -15.61 -18.91 9.88
C VAL A 239 -14.37 -19.31 10.68
N TRP A 240 -14.30 -18.90 11.96
CA TRP A 240 -13.18 -19.17 12.86
C TRP A 240 -13.09 -20.62 13.33
N LYS A 241 -14.13 -21.44 13.11
CA LYS A 241 -14.07 -22.88 13.37
C LYS A 241 -13.23 -23.66 12.35
N TYR A 242 -12.99 -23.08 11.17
CA TYR A 242 -12.25 -23.74 10.08
C TYR A 242 -10.77 -23.33 10.04
N CYS A 243 -10.46 -22.10 10.45
CA CYS A 243 -9.11 -21.54 10.44
C CYS A 243 -8.92 -20.59 11.63
N ARG A 244 -7.70 -20.55 12.19
CA ARG A 244 -7.35 -19.61 13.28
C ARG A 244 -7.25 -18.16 12.82
N HIS A 245 -7.02 -17.92 11.53
CA HIS A 245 -6.89 -16.59 10.92
C HIS A 245 -7.62 -16.55 9.57
N PRO A 246 -8.96 -16.65 9.57
CA PRO A 246 -9.75 -16.64 8.34
C PRO A 246 -9.69 -15.27 7.64
N ASN A 247 -9.50 -14.18 8.39
CA ASN A 247 -9.27 -12.84 7.83
C ASN A 247 -7.96 -12.79 7.03
N PHE A 248 -6.86 -13.29 7.60
CA PHE A 248 -5.57 -13.38 6.89
C PHE A 248 -5.66 -14.30 5.66
N SER A 249 -6.44 -15.39 5.75
CA SER A 249 -6.68 -16.27 4.61
C SER A 249 -7.42 -15.55 3.47
N GLY A 250 -8.41 -14.71 3.82
CA GLY A 250 -9.10 -13.86 2.85
C GLY A 250 -8.19 -12.85 2.16
N GLU A 251 -7.33 -12.15 2.93
CA GLU A 251 -6.30 -11.25 2.38
C GLU A 251 -5.34 -12.00 1.44
N LEU A 252 -4.84 -13.18 1.83
CA LEU A 252 -3.96 -13.96 0.96
C LEU A 252 -4.64 -14.38 -0.35
N ILE A 253 -5.88 -14.87 -0.28
CA ILE A 253 -6.65 -15.24 -1.49
C ILE A 253 -6.89 -14.02 -2.38
N MET A 254 -7.02 -12.83 -1.77
CA MET A 254 -7.23 -11.62 -2.54
C MET A 254 -5.99 -11.14 -3.29
N TRP A 255 -4.81 -11.25 -2.68
CA TRP A 255 -3.57 -10.71 -3.25
C TRP A 255 -2.80 -11.67 -4.16
N TRP A 256 -3.13 -12.97 -4.17
CA TRP A 256 -2.43 -14.02 -4.95
C TRP A 256 -3.28 -14.56 -6.10
#